data_AF-A0AA87ZID0-F1
#
_entry.id   AF-A0AA87ZID0-F1
#
_cell.length_a   1.000
_cell.length_b   1.000
_cell.length_c   1.000
_cell.angle_alpha   90.00
_cell.angle_beta   90.00
_cell.angle_gamma   90.00
#
_symmetry.space_group_name_H-M   'P 1'
#
loop_
_entity.id
_entity.type
_entity.pdbx_description
1 polymer ?
#
loop_
_entity_poly.entity_id
_entity_poly.type
_entity_poly.pdbx_seq_one_letter_code
_entity_poly.pdbx_strand_id
1 'polypeptide(L)'
;MRHVVLPILTMIAAIVVVVIISSKPSSEWNIILISNSPRPASANDISLLQHTPAHAPDVHSPNTSTPPPPQMREDNRSSNRLSSSNGVNSSTTLKKSTLIFPKPRFSSSSSSSSSSSRLLYKLEARLAQVRVSLRSLSLFKNNRTPTTTTPLFDPDYVPQGLSYRNPLVFHRSYIEMEKWMKIYVYEEGEVPIFHGGPSRSIYGTEGRFIYEMEKGTLYRTWDPNKALVFFMPFSVVRIIRYVSRDRQAMGRVLRDYITLISHKYPFWNRTLGADHFMLSCNDWGPRASSFVPHLFHNSIRVLCNANTSEGFKPYKDVSFPEINMRTGQYMGVGGGSPSSRSILAFFAGGLHGHIRYLLMNQWKDKDPDIQVYEQFPRGVSYQDMMRKSKFCLCPSGYEVASPRVAEAIYAECIPVLISDGYVPPFSDVLDWKSFSVEINVKDIPMIKEILMGISTKQYSSMQRRVKQVQRHFVVNAPPKRYDFYHMILHSIWLRRLNIQVQDHDHDETHS
;
A
#
# COMPACT_ATOMS: atom_id res chain seq x y z
N MET A 1 0.66 -0.71 -69.31
CA MET A 1 1.33 -0.69 -67.98
C MET A 1 1.18 0.68 -67.29
N ARG A 2 -0.05 1.12 -67.00
CA ARG A 2 -0.35 2.28 -66.12
C ARG A 2 -1.79 2.18 -65.57
N HIS A 3 -2.20 1.04 -64.99
CA HIS A 3 -3.54 0.95 -64.35
C HIS A 3 -3.62 0.02 -63.13
N VAL A 4 -2.50 -0.35 -62.49
CA VAL A 4 -2.52 -1.23 -61.30
C VAL A 4 -1.84 -0.61 -60.06
N VAL A 5 -1.27 0.60 -60.18
CA VAL A 5 -0.44 1.16 -59.08
C VAL A 5 -1.25 2.03 -58.09
N LEU A 6 -2.44 2.51 -58.46
CA LEU A 6 -3.21 3.43 -57.61
C LEU A 6 -4.09 2.77 -56.51
N PRO A 7 -4.61 1.54 -56.63
CA PRO A 7 -5.37 0.90 -55.54
C PRO A 7 -4.48 0.28 -54.45
N ILE A 8 -3.20 0.02 -54.74
CA ILE A 8 -2.28 -0.63 -53.81
C ILE A 8 -1.67 0.39 -52.84
N LEU A 9 -1.41 1.63 -53.29
CA LEU A 9 -0.91 2.69 -52.39
C LEU A 9 -1.96 3.17 -51.37
N THR A 10 -3.26 3.12 -51.69
CA THR A 10 -4.32 3.50 -50.74
C THR A 10 -4.59 2.41 -49.70
N MET A 11 -4.44 1.12 -50.03
CA MET A 11 -4.47 0.03 -49.04
C MET A 11 -3.24 0.03 -48.12
N ILE A 12 -2.04 0.32 -48.64
CA ILE A 12 -0.82 0.36 -47.81
C ILE A 12 -0.86 1.57 -46.87
N ALA A 13 -1.37 2.73 -47.31
CA ALA A 13 -1.56 3.88 -46.44
C ALA A 13 -2.61 3.63 -45.34
N ALA A 14 -3.69 2.91 -45.62
CA ALA A 14 -4.68 2.52 -44.62
C ALA A 14 -4.14 1.48 -43.62
N ILE A 15 -3.32 0.52 -44.06
CA ILE A 15 -2.68 -0.45 -43.17
C ILE A 15 -1.59 0.22 -42.30
N VAL A 16 -0.84 1.17 -42.84
CA VAL A 16 0.17 1.93 -42.07
C VAL A 16 -0.49 2.89 -41.07
N VAL A 17 -1.64 3.50 -41.39
CA VAL A 17 -2.40 4.34 -40.44
C VAL A 17 -3.11 3.50 -39.37
N VAL A 18 -3.58 2.29 -39.70
CA VAL A 18 -4.14 1.35 -38.69
C VAL A 18 -3.06 0.75 -37.78
N VAL A 19 -1.84 0.54 -38.28
CA VAL A 19 -0.69 0.08 -37.46
C VAL A 19 -0.11 1.20 -36.60
N ILE A 20 -0.18 2.46 -37.02
CA ILE A 20 0.31 3.62 -36.25
C ILE A 20 -0.71 4.10 -35.20
N ILE A 21 -2.01 3.82 -35.33
CA ILE A 21 -3.02 4.18 -34.31
C ILE A 21 -3.24 3.08 -33.25
N SER A 22 -2.67 1.88 -33.42
CA SER A 22 -2.78 0.76 -32.46
C SER A 22 -1.52 0.48 -31.62
N SER A 23 -0.58 1.41 -31.52
CA SER A 23 0.60 1.29 -30.66
C SER A 23 0.73 2.46 -29.69
N LYS A 24 -0.26 2.64 -28.81
CA LYS A 24 0.03 3.25 -27.51
C LYS A 24 1.04 2.32 -26.80
N PRO A 25 2.19 2.82 -26.32
CA PRO A 25 3.11 1.98 -25.60
C PRO A 25 2.38 1.48 -24.36
N SER A 26 2.09 0.18 -24.34
CA SER A 26 1.87 -0.55 -23.10
C SER A 26 3.05 -0.20 -22.21
N SER A 27 2.77 0.41 -21.07
CA SER A 27 3.75 0.65 -20.02
C SER A 27 4.48 -0.67 -19.73
N GLU A 28 5.69 -0.79 -20.27
CA GLU A 28 6.63 -1.83 -19.88
C GLU A 28 7.01 -1.52 -18.44
N TRP A 29 6.25 -2.10 -17.52
CA TRP A 29 6.55 -2.14 -16.09
C TRP A 29 7.74 -3.08 -15.87
N ASN A 30 8.90 -2.68 -16.37
CA ASN A 30 10.16 -3.08 -15.79
C ASN A 30 10.15 -2.58 -14.35
N ILE A 31 10.68 -3.38 -13.43
CA ILE A 31 10.98 -2.94 -12.08
C ILE A 31 11.64 -1.56 -12.21
N ILE A 32 11.02 -0.52 -11.66
CA ILE A 32 11.59 0.84 -11.64
C ILE A 32 12.78 0.80 -10.67
N LEU A 33 13.85 0.08 -11.00
CA LEU A 33 15.19 0.30 -10.48
C LEU A 33 15.77 1.42 -11.33
N ILE A 34 15.23 2.63 -11.14
CA ILE A 34 15.47 3.86 -11.92
C ILE A 34 16.82 3.80 -12.64
N SER A 35 16.80 3.55 -13.94
CA SER A 35 17.85 4.04 -14.82
C SER A 35 17.70 5.56 -14.84
N ASN A 36 18.70 6.28 -14.31
CA ASN A 36 18.80 7.74 -14.21
C ASN A 36 18.09 8.38 -13.02
N SER A 37 18.81 8.49 -11.90
CA SER A 37 18.50 9.47 -10.85
C SER A 37 18.45 10.88 -11.45
N PRO A 38 17.42 11.70 -11.19
CA PRO A 38 17.58 13.16 -11.27
C PRO A 38 18.64 13.57 -10.25
N ARG A 39 19.50 14.54 -10.60
CA ARG A 39 20.38 15.19 -9.61
C ARG A 39 19.51 15.74 -8.48
N PRO A 40 19.98 15.70 -7.21
CA PRO A 40 19.31 16.47 -6.15
C PRO A 40 19.28 17.93 -6.60
N ALA A 41 18.11 18.57 -6.51
CA ALA A 41 18.00 20.00 -6.71
C ALA A 41 18.90 20.67 -5.67
N SER A 42 19.90 21.42 -6.15
CA SER A 42 20.69 22.27 -5.28
C SER A 42 19.79 23.40 -4.76
N ALA A 43 20.06 23.90 -3.56
CA ALA A 43 19.31 25.00 -2.95
C ALA A 43 19.38 26.33 -3.74
N ASN A 44 20.11 26.37 -4.87
CA ASN A 44 20.34 27.57 -5.67
C ASN A 44 19.61 27.60 -7.02
N ASP A 45 18.83 26.56 -7.40
CA ASP A 45 18.16 26.52 -8.71
C ASP A 45 16.69 26.98 -8.69
N ILE A 46 16.21 27.61 -7.61
CA ILE A 46 14.86 28.19 -7.54
C ILE A 46 14.94 29.69 -7.24
N SER A 47 15.52 30.44 -8.18
CA SER A 47 15.41 31.89 -8.18
C SER A 47 15.20 32.44 -9.59
N LEU A 48 14.30 31.84 -10.38
CA LEU A 48 13.77 32.46 -11.61
C LEU A 48 12.64 31.57 -12.13
N LEU A 49 11.40 31.94 -11.78
CA LEU A 49 10.16 31.74 -12.56
C LEU A 49 9.00 32.25 -11.69
N GLN A 50 8.97 33.57 -11.48
CA GLN A 50 7.71 34.24 -11.15
C GLN A 50 6.87 34.29 -12.42
N HIS A 51 5.91 33.38 -12.56
CA HIS A 51 4.77 33.59 -13.43
C HIS A 51 3.49 33.47 -12.62
N THR A 52 2.69 34.52 -12.74
CA THR A 52 1.39 34.79 -12.15
C THR A 52 0.40 33.63 -12.36
N PRO A 53 -0.46 33.30 -11.37
CA PRO A 53 -1.51 32.32 -11.58
C PRO A 53 -2.63 32.95 -12.43
N ALA A 54 -2.89 32.34 -13.59
CA ALA A 54 -4.12 32.58 -14.34
C ALA A 54 -5.32 31.97 -13.59
N HIS A 55 -6.35 32.79 -13.41
CA HIS A 55 -7.67 32.37 -12.94
C HIS A 55 -8.25 31.25 -13.82
N ALA A 56 -8.69 30.15 -13.20
CA ALA A 56 -9.63 29.20 -13.77
C ALA A 56 -10.96 29.30 -12.99
N PRO A 57 -12.12 29.22 -13.67
CA PRO A 57 -13.40 29.68 -13.13
C PRO A 57 -14.00 28.73 -12.10
N ASP A 58 -14.71 29.33 -11.14
CA ASP A 58 -15.55 28.64 -10.15
C ASP A 58 -16.62 27.78 -10.83
N VAL A 59 -16.55 26.47 -10.60
CA VAL A 59 -17.67 25.57 -10.81
C VAL A 59 -18.32 25.31 -9.46
N HIS A 60 -19.41 26.03 -9.20
CA HIS A 60 -20.32 25.75 -8.10
C HIS A 60 -20.82 24.30 -8.19
N SER A 61 -20.40 23.46 -7.24
CA SER A 61 -21.07 22.20 -6.93
C SER A 61 -21.92 22.39 -5.66
N PRO A 62 -23.20 22.00 -5.66
CA PRO A 62 -24.12 22.29 -4.56
C PRO A 62 -23.75 21.49 -3.31
N ASN A 63 -23.91 22.15 -2.16
CA ASN A 63 -23.83 21.58 -0.82
C ASN A 63 -24.64 20.27 -0.73
N THR A 64 -23.94 19.15 -0.67
CA THR A 64 -24.50 17.88 -0.18
C THR A 64 -23.88 17.60 1.17
N SER A 65 -24.69 17.75 2.21
CA SER A 65 -24.41 17.26 3.55
C SER A 65 -24.15 15.76 3.48
N THR A 66 -22.90 15.37 3.71
CA THR A 66 -22.53 13.96 3.88
C THR A 66 -23.07 13.49 5.23
N PRO A 67 -23.88 12.41 5.29
CA PRO A 67 -24.28 11.85 6.58
C PRO A 67 -23.07 11.22 7.28
N PRO A 68 -23.05 11.19 8.62
CA PRO A 68 -21.95 10.59 9.37
C PRO A 68 -21.87 9.07 9.08
N PRO A 69 -20.67 8.48 9.10
CA PRO A 69 -20.50 7.03 8.96
C PRO A 69 -21.25 6.28 10.08
N PRO A 70 -21.68 5.02 9.85
CA PRO A 70 -22.49 4.28 10.80
C PRO A 70 -21.75 4.13 12.14
N GLN A 71 -22.46 4.51 13.22
CA GLN A 71 -22.02 4.32 14.59
C GLN A 71 -21.73 2.84 14.84
N MET A 72 -20.56 2.54 15.43
CA MET A 72 -20.32 1.24 16.04
C MET A 72 -21.36 1.03 17.13
N ARG A 73 -22.31 0.10 16.91
CA ARG A 73 -23.17 -0.40 17.98
C ARG A 73 -22.32 -1.18 18.98
N GLU A 74 -22.39 -0.79 20.24
CA GLU A 74 -21.93 -1.59 21.36
C GLU A 74 -22.90 -2.75 21.58
N ASP A 75 -22.43 -3.99 21.46
CA ASP A 75 -23.14 -5.17 21.93
C ASP A 75 -23.00 -5.24 23.46
N ASN A 76 -23.89 -4.55 24.18
CA ASN A 76 -24.09 -4.74 25.61
C ASN A 76 -24.88 -6.04 25.84
N ARG A 77 -24.17 -7.15 26.02
CA ARG A 77 -24.74 -8.33 26.70
C ARG A 77 -24.43 -8.25 28.19
N SER A 78 -25.53 -8.09 28.92
CA SER A 78 -25.71 -8.26 30.35
C SER A 78 -24.96 -9.48 30.89
N SER A 79 -24.04 -9.25 31.84
CA SER A 79 -23.57 -10.26 32.78
C SER A 79 -24.18 -9.95 34.14
N ASN A 80 -24.98 -10.90 34.61
CA ASN A 80 -25.66 -10.88 35.89
C ASN A 80 -24.66 -10.79 37.05
N ARG A 81 -25.05 -10.02 38.05
CA ARG A 81 -24.48 -9.99 39.40
C ARG A 81 -24.32 -11.41 39.94
N LEU A 82 -23.12 -11.74 40.39
CA LEU A 82 -22.95 -12.54 41.61
C LEU A 82 -22.04 -11.77 42.55
N SER A 83 -22.59 -11.44 43.71
CA SER A 83 -21.94 -10.85 44.87
C SER A 83 -21.08 -11.89 45.58
N SER A 84 -19.82 -11.56 45.85
CA SER A 84 -19.12 -12.08 47.02
C SER A 84 -18.12 -11.05 47.50
N SER A 85 -18.46 -10.47 48.65
CA SER A 85 -17.62 -9.68 49.53
C SER A 85 -16.31 -10.37 49.85
N ASN A 86 -15.21 -9.62 49.85
CA ASN A 86 -14.21 -9.65 50.91
C ASN A 86 -13.30 -8.43 50.76
N GLY A 87 -13.40 -7.52 51.72
CA GLY A 87 -12.56 -6.33 51.81
C GLY A 87 -11.22 -6.64 52.45
N VAL A 88 -10.18 -5.94 52.00
CA VAL A 88 -8.98 -5.67 52.79
C VAL A 88 -8.44 -4.28 52.40
N ASN A 89 -8.60 -3.36 53.36
CA ASN A 89 -7.81 -2.18 53.72
C ASN A 89 -6.91 -1.46 52.69
N SER A 90 -7.31 -0.22 52.43
CA SER A 90 -6.42 0.90 52.04
C SER A 90 -5.38 1.18 53.13
N SER A 91 -4.13 1.37 52.72
CA SER A 91 -3.14 2.17 53.44
C SER A 91 -2.30 2.92 52.43
N THR A 92 -2.60 4.20 52.30
CA THR A 92 -1.90 5.20 51.51
C THR A 92 -0.56 5.55 52.16
N THR A 93 0.55 5.21 51.50
CA THR A 93 1.85 5.80 51.78
C THR A 93 2.32 6.61 50.58
N LEU A 94 2.18 7.94 50.70
CA LEU A 94 2.86 8.94 49.88
C LEU A 94 4.37 8.79 50.07
N LYS A 95 5.06 8.20 49.08
CA LYS A 95 6.52 8.37 48.95
C LYS A 95 6.80 9.55 48.04
N LYS A 96 7.21 10.66 48.66
CA LYS A 96 7.94 11.76 48.02
C LYS A 96 9.23 11.17 47.41
N SER A 97 9.29 11.04 46.09
CA SER A 97 10.56 10.82 45.38
C SER A 97 11.01 12.15 44.78
N THR A 98 12.06 12.71 45.39
CA THR A 98 12.80 13.89 44.95
C THR A 98 13.26 13.70 43.50
N LEU A 99 12.88 14.63 42.61
CA LEU A 99 13.41 14.75 41.26
C LEU A 99 14.91 15.05 41.32
N ILE A 100 15.75 14.05 41.07
CA ILE A 100 17.17 14.26 40.78
C ILE A 100 17.30 14.29 39.26
N PHE A 101 17.37 15.49 38.69
CA PHE A 101 17.77 15.66 37.28
C PHE A 101 19.27 15.33 37.15
N PRO A 102 19.68 14.36 36.31
CA PRO A 102 21.07 14.28 35.91
C PRO A 102 21.38 15.47 35.00
N LYS A 103 22.36 16.30 35.40
CA LYS A 103 22.91 17.37 34.56
C LYS A 103 23.40 16.77 33.23
N PRO A 104 23.20 17.45 32.09
CA PRO A 104 23.73 16.99 30.81
C PRO A 104 25.26 16.99 30.88
N ARG A 105 25.88 15.82 30.70
CA ARG A 105 27.30 15.74 30.37
C ARG A 105 27.44 16.20 28.93
N PHE A 106 27.97 17.40 28.74
CA PHE A 106 28.58 17.79 27.47
C PHE A 106 29.79 16.89 27.23
N SER A 107 29.61 15.84 26.42
CA SER A 107 30.74 15.14 25.81
C SER A 107 31.17 15.92 24.57
N SER A 108 32.43 16.32 24.54
CA SER A 108 33.13 16.90 23.39
C SER A 108 32.81 16.18 22.09
N SER A 109 32.16 16.87 21.16
CA SER A 109 31.62 16.37 19.90
C SER A 109 32.58 16.58 18.73
N SER A 110 33.69 15.85 18.69
CA SER A 110 34.61 15.91 17.54
C SER A 110 35.02 14.54 16.96
N SER A 111 34.51 13.42 17.48
CA SER A 111 34.86 12.08 16.97
C SER A 111 33.67 11.23 16.45
N SER A 112 32.41 11.59 16.74
CA SER A 112 31.24 10.76 16.40
C SER A 112 30.74 10.91 14.97
N SER A 113 30.89 12.09 14.33
CA SER A 113 30.41 12.33 12.96
C SER A 113 31.11 11.43 11.94
N SER A 114 32.44 11.32 12.02
CA SER A 114 33.26 10.53 11.09
C SER A 114 32.89 9.03 11.04
N SER A 115 32.41 8.47 12.16
CA SER A 115 32.03 7.06 12.25
C SER A 115 30.65 6.79 11.66
N SER A 116 29.68 7.68 11.91
CA SER A 116 28.33 7.57 11.34
C SER A 116 28.33 7.74 9.83
N SER A 117 29.10 8.70 9.30
CA SER A 117 29.24 8.90 7.85
C SER A 117 29.93 7.72 7.17
N ARG A 118 30.94 7.13 7.82
CA ARG A 118 31.57 5.89 7.33
C ARG A 118 30.61 4.70 7.31
N LEU A 119 29.69 4.60 8.26
CA LEU A 119 28.68 3.55 8.27
C LEU A 119 27.66 3.73 7.14
N LEU A 120 27.17 4.95 6.93
CA LEU A 120 26.28 5.29 5.83
C LEU A 120 26.90 4.96 4.47
N TYR A 121 28.16 5.34 4.25
CA TYR A 121 28.89 5.02 3.03
C TYR A 121 28.93 3.51 2.76
N LYS A 122 29.22 2.70 3.78
CA LYS A 122 29.22 1.24 3.66
C LYS A 122 27.83 0.67 3.35
N LEU A 123 26.78 1.24 3.94
CA LEU A 123 25.40 0.84 3.67
C LEU A 123 25.02 1.15 2.21
N GLU A 124 25.29 2.37 1.72
CA GLU A 124 24.97 2.76 0.35
C GLU A 124 25.76 1.97 -0.70
N ALA A 125 27.05 1.68 -0.44
CA ALA A 125 27.84 0.81 -1.32
C ALA A 125 27.22 -0.59 -1.45
N ARG A 126 26.68 -1.14 -0.36
CA ARG A 126 25.96 -2.43 -0.40
C ARG A 126 24.64 -2.33 -1.15
N LEU A 127 23.84 -1.29 -0.92
CA LEU A 127 22.59 -1.09 -1.67
C LEU A 127 22.86 -0.91 -3.17
N ALA A 128 23.97 -0.27 -3.55
CA ALA A 128 24.41 -0.20 -4.94
C ALA A 128 24.70 -1.59 -5.54
N GLN A 129 25.39 -2.47 -4.81
CA GLN A 129 25.61 -3.86 -5.23
C GLN A 129 24.30 -4.63 -5.39
N VAL A 130 23.35 -4.45 -4.46
CA VAL A 130 22.00 -5.03 -4.58
C VAL A 130 21.32 -4.57 -5.86
N ARG A 131 21.29 -3.26 -6.14
CA ARG A 131 20.70 -2.71 -7.37
C ARG A 131 21.31 -3.33 -8.63
N VAL A 132 22.63 -3.47 -8.68
CA VAL A 132 23.34 -4.11 -9.80
C VAL A 132 22.92 -5.57 -9.95
N SER A 133 22.88 -6.33 -8.85
CA SER A 133 22.44 -7.74 -8.84
C SER A 133 21.00 -7.92 -9.33
N LEU A 134 20.08 -7.03 -8.93
CA LEU A 134 18.69 -7.09 -9.37
C LEU A 134 18.55 -6.70 -10.86
N ARG A 135 19.30 -5.69 -11.31
CA ARG A 135 19.34 -5.31 -12.74
C ARG A 135 19.88 -6.45 -13.60
N SER A 136 20.96 -7.12 -13.21
CA SER A 136 21.48 -8.26 -13.98
C SER A 136 20.46 -9.39 -14.08
N LEU A 137 19.69 -9.65 -13.02
CA LEU A 137 18.62 -10.67 -13.05
C LEU A 137 17.43 -10.27 -13.92
N SER A 138 17.11 -8.97 -14.01
CA SER A 138 16.00 -8.48 -14.84
C SER A 138 16.19 -8.76 -16.34
N LEU A 139 17.44 -8.96 -16.79
CA LEU A 139 17.77 -9.28 -18.18
C LEU A 139 17.40 -10.71 -18.58
N PHE A 140 17.22 -11.61 -17.61
CA PHE A 140 16.75 -12.98 -17.87
C PHE A 140 15.23 -12.96 -18.04
N LYS A 141 14.76 -12.95 -19.29
CA LYS A 141 13.32 -13.04 -19.63
C LYS A 141 12.74 -14.41 -19.24
N ASN A 142 11.48 -14.41 -18.78
CA ASN A 142 10.66 -15.51 -18.22
C ASN A 142 10.50 -16.82 -19.05
N ASN A 143 11.33 -17.10 -20.06
CA ASN A 143 11.15 -18.22 -21.00
C ASN A 143 12.01 -19.46 -20.73
N ARG A 144 12.68 -19.55 -19.58
CA ARG A 144 13.30 -20.80 -19.15
C ARG A 144 12.66 -21.25 -17.86
N THR A 145 11.98 -22.40 -17.92
CA THR A 145 11.81 -23.26 -16.76
C THR A 145 13.16 -23.34 -16.06
N PRO A 146 13.24 -23.10 -14.74
CA PRO A 146 14.48 -23.26 -14.03
C PRO A 146 14.92 -24.71 -14.22
N THR A 147 15.92 -24.93 -15.08
CA THR A 147 16.73 -26.13 -15.03
C THR A 147 17.26 -26.24 -13.60
N THR A 148 17.36 -27.46 -13.10
CA THR A 148 17.66 -27.90 -11.72
C THR A 148 18.96 -27.32 -11.10
N THR A 149 19.59 -26.37 -11.78
CA THR A 149 20.83 -25.65 -11.47
C THR A 149 20.62 -24.12 -11.61
N THR A 150 19.55 -23.58 -11.03
CA THR A 150 19.46 -22.14 -10.72
C THR A 150 19.91 -21.90 -9.27
N PRO A 151 20.79 -20.92 -8.98
CA PRO A 151 21.46 -20.76 -7.68
C PRO A 151 20.56 -20.16 -6.57
N LEU A 152 19.24 -20.34 -6.66
CA LEU A 152 18.23 -19.75 -5.77
C LEU A 152 17.41 -20.85 -5.08
N PHE A 153 18.07 -21.89 -4.57
CA PHE A 153 17.42 -22.84 -3.69
C PHE A 153 17.03 -22.12 -2.39
N ASP A 154 15.73 -22.07 -2.11
CA ASP A 154 15.16 -21.62 -0.84
C ASP A 154 14.25 -22.73 -0.33
N PRO A 155 14.56 -23.34 0.82
CA PRO A 155 13.81 -24.49 1.32
C PRO A 155 12.38 -24.15 1.74
N ASP A 156 12.05 -22.88 1.95
CA ASP A 156 10.73 -22.43 2.40
C ASP A 156 9.84 -22.01 1.22
N TYR A 157 10.28 -21.01 0.44
CA TYR A 157 9.49 -20.54 -0.70
C TYR A 157 10.34 -19.92 -1.81
N VAL A 158 10.10 -20.37 -3.04
CA VAL A 158 10.60 -19.75 -4.26
C VAL A 158 9.40 -19.26 -5.07
N PRO A 159 9.23 -17.94 -5.30
CA PRO A 159 8.25 -17.41 -6.23
C PRO A 159 8.42 -18.03 -7.61
N GLN A 160 7.35 -18.56 -8.19
CA GLN A 160 7.36 -19.20 -9.50
C GLN A 160 6.07 -18.93 -10.26
N GLY A 161 6.11 -19.06 -11.59
CA GLY A 161 4.92 -18.93 -12.43
C GLY A 161 4.56 -17.50 -12.79
N LEU A 162 3.47 -17.38 -13.55
CA LEU A 162 3.09 -16.15 -14.27
C LEU A 162 2.35 -15.12 -13.42
N SER A 163 2.09 -15.42 -12.15
CA SER A 163 1.50 -14.46 -11.20
C SER A 163 2.47 -13.35 -10.80
N TYR A 164 3.77 -13.52 -11.08
CA TYR A 164 4.83 -12.58 -10.74
C TYR A 164 5.37 -11.92 -12.01
N ARG A 165 5.65 -10.61 -11.94
CA ARG A 165 6.29 -9.87 -13.04
C ARG A 165 7.65 -10.47 -13.40
N ASN A 166 8.49 -10.67 -12.39
CA ASN A 166 9.76 -11.38 -12.49
C ASN A 166 10.02 -12.16 -11.18
N PRO A 167 9.72 -13.47 -11.14
CA PRO A 167 9.87 -14.27 -9.93
C PRO A 167 11.32 -14.34 -9.42
N LEU A 168 12.31 -14.36 -10.31
CA LEU A 168 13.73 -14.42 -9.95
C LEU A 168 14.21 -13.14 -9.27
N VAL A 169 13.87 -11.98 -9.85
CA VAL A 169 14.23 -10.68 -9.25
C VAL A 169 13.48 -10.46 -7.95
N PHE A 170 12.19 -10.86 -7.88
CA PHE A 170 11.43 -10.80 -6.65
C PHE A 170 12.08 -11.63 -5.54
N HIS A 171 12.41 -12.90 -5.82
CA HIS A 171 13.07 -13.77 -4.86
C HIS A 171 14.40 -13.18 -4.39
N ARG A 172 15.28 -12.78 -5.32
CA ARG A 172 16.57 -12.19 -4.98
C ARG A 172 16.41 -10.94 -4.12
N SER A 173 15.50 -10.04 -4.50
CA SER A 173 15.24 -8.80 -3.76
C SER A 173 14.72 -9.08 -2.35
N TYR A 174 13.84 -10.06 -2.20
CA TYR A 174 13.33 -10.50 -0.91
C TYR A 174 14.46 -11.00 0.00
N ILE A 175 15.34 -11.88 -0.50
CA ILE A 175 16.47 -12.40 0.26
C ILE A 175 17.44 -11.28 0.68
N GLU A 176 17.69 -10.28 -0.17
CA GLU A 176 18.52 -9.14 0.20
C GLU A 176 17.83 -8.24 1.24
N MET A 177 16.50 -8.06 1.17
CA MET A 177 15.74 -7.39 2.22
C MET A 177 15.90 -8.12 3.56
N GLU A 178 15.74 -9.45 3.60
CA GLU A 178 15.83 -10.22 4.85
C GLU A 178 17.20 -10.06 5.55
N LYS A 179 18.27 -9.96 4.77
CA LYS A 179 19.64 -9.77 5.28
C LYS A 179 19.87 -8.38 5.84
N TRP A 180 19.36 -7.35 5.16
CA TRP A 180 19.83 -5.97 5.35
C TRP A 180 18.81 -5.01 5.93
N MET A 181 17.51 -5.31 5.84
CA MET A 181 16.47 -4.40 6.29
C MET A 181 16.59 -4.14 7.79
N LYS A 182 16.69 -2.84 8.11
CA LYS A 182 16.70 -2.32 9.48
C LYS A 182 15.81 -1.09 9.53
N ILE A 183 14.84 -1.10 10.44
CA ILE A 183 13.82 -0.07 10.58
C ILE A 183 13.94 0.54 11.96
N TYR A 184 14.22 1.84 12.05
CA TYR A 184 14.11 2.55 13.30
C TYR A 184 12.68 3.04 13.47
N VAL A 185 12.08 2.81 14.63
CA VAL A 185 10.76 3.34 14.98
C VAL A 185 11.00 4.51 15.91
N TYR A 186 10.55 5.71 15.53
CA TYR A 186 10.60 6.86 16.43
C TYR A 186 9.81 6.57 17.70
N GLU A 187 10.31 7.03 18.85
CA GLU A 187 9.71 6.81 20.18
C GLU A 187 8.86 8.00 20.64
N GLU A 188 8.81 9.06 19.85
CA GLU A 188 8.08 10.29 20.15
C GLU A 188 6.58 10.12 19.94
N GLY A 189 5.82 10.80 20.81
CA GLY A 189 4.37 10.80 20.78
C GLY A 189 3.76 9.86 21.82
N GLU A 190 2.50 10.09 22.15
CA GLU A 190 1.78 9.34 23.18
C GLU A 190 0.59 8.57 22.61
N VAL A 191 0.25 7.46 23.27
CA VAL A 191 -1.02 6.77 23.03
C VAL A 191 -2.21 7.68 23.42
N PRO A 192 -3.35 7.61 22.73
CA PRO A 192 -3.66 6.66 21.68
C PRO A 192 -3.15 7.07 20.29
N ILE A 193 -2.73 8.31 20.04
CA ILE A 193 -2.45 8.78 18.67
C ILE A 193 -1.26 8.05 18.02
N PHE A 194 -0.21 7.84 18.81
CA PHE A 194 1.04 7.20 18.42
C PHE A 194 1.13 5.78 18.99
N HIS A 195 2.06 4.98 18.45
CA HIS A 195 2.43 3.65 18.95
C HIS A 195 1.27 2.65 19.04
N GLY A 196 0.23 2.87 18.25
CA GLY A 196 -0.86 1.91 18.09
C GLY A 196 -1.85 2.34 17.02
N GLY A 197 -2.58 1.37 16.50
CA GLY A 197 -3.64 1.60 15.51
C GLY A 197 -4.96 0.89 15.85
N PRO A 198 -5.96 1.02 14.99
CA PRO A 198 -7.22 0.27 15.11
C PRO A 198 -6.99 -1.24 14.93
N SER A 199 -7.61 -2.06 15.79
CA SER A 199 -7.39 -3.51 15.81
C SER A 199 -8.49 -4.33 15.13
N ARG A 200 -9.56 -3.68 14.66
CA ARG A 200 -10.75 -4.32 14.10
C ARG A 200 -11.25 -3.58 12.86
N SER A 201 -12.14 -4.23 12.13
CA SER A 201 -12.79 -3.70 10.93
C SER A 201 -11.79 -3.44 9.80
N ILE A 202 -12.17 -2.58 8.85
CA ILE A 202 -11.44 -2.28 7.62
C ILE A 202 -10.05 -1.68 7.85
N TYR A 203 -9.84 -0.96 8.95
CA TYR A 203 -8.53 -0.41 9.32
C TYR A 203 -7.67 -1.36 10.15
N GLY A 204 -8.15 -2.58 10.42
CA GLY A 204 -7.47 -3.51 11.31
C GLY A 204 -6.02 -3.83 10.91
N THR A 205 -5.72 -3.84 9.61
CA THR A 205 -4.37 -4.09 9.10
C THR A 205 -3.38 -2.98 9.43
N GLU A 206 -3.82 -1.72 9.52
CA GLU A 206 -2.98 -0.60 9.98
C GLU A 206 -2.52 -0.85 11.42
N GLY A 207 -3.46 -1.11 12.33
CA GLY A 207 -3.10 -1.38 13.72
C GLY A 207 -2.30 -2.67 13.88
N ARG A 208 -2.54 -3.68 13.02
CA ARG A 208 -1.72 -4.89 13.03
C ARG A 208 -0.27 -4.60 12.63
N PHE A 209 -0.06 -3.83 11.57
CA PHE A 209 1.29 -3.45 11.14
C PHE A 209 2.03 -2.67 12.23
N ILE A 210 1.37 -1.66 12.83
CA ILE A 210 1.94 -0.88 13.93
C ILE A 210 2.29 -1.79 15.10
N TYR A 211 1.39 -2.71 15.49
CA TYR A 211 1.65 -3.66 16.58
C TYR A 211 2.88 -4.52 16.32
N GLU A 212 3.04 -5.07 15.12
CA GLU A 212 4.21 -5.89 14.77
C GLU A 212 5.51 -5.08 14.74
N MET A 213 5.49 -3.84 14.26
CA MET A 213 6.64 -2.93 14.35
C MET A 213 6.98 -2.57 15.80
N GLU A 214 5.98 -2.39 16.66
CA GLU A 214 6.17 -1.96 18.06
C GLU A 214 6.58 -3.08 19.02
N LYS A 215 6.01 -4.28 18.84
CA LYS A 215 6.23 -5.43 19.74
C LYS A 215 7.16 -6.48 19.15
N GLY A 216 7.25 -6.56 17.82
CA GLY A 216 8.15 -7.48 17.14
C GLY A 216 9.59 -7.00 17.14
N THR A 217 10.51 -7.95 16.93
CA THR A 217 11.94 -7.68 16.68
C THR A 217 12.31 -7.82 15.21
N LEU A 218 11.35 -8.19 14.37
CA LEU A 218 11.53 -8.45 12.95
C LEU A 218 11.89 -7.15 12.22
N TYR A 219 13.12 -7.06 11.73
CA TYR A 219 13.75 -5.89 11.09
C TYR A 219 13.86 -4.61 11.91
N ARG A 220 13.29 -4.51 13.11
CA ARG A 220 13.43 -3.31 13.94
C ARG A 220 14.89 -3.15 14.44
N THR A 221 15.36 -1.91 14.53
CA THR A 221 16.61 -1.51 15.18
C THR A 221 16.35 -0.38 16.17
N TRP A 222 17.10 -0.38 17.28
CA TRP A 222 17.08 0.64 18.33
C TRP A 222 18.27 1.60 18.17
N ASP A 223 19.23 1.23 17.33
CA ASP A 223 20.30 2.11 16.88
C ASP A 223 19.89 2.73 15.54
N PRO A 224 19.57 4.04 15.50
CA PRO A 224 19.13 4.69 14.28
C PRO A 224 20.25 4.82 13.23
N ASN A 225 21.53 4.70 13.60
CA ASN A 225 22.63 4.71 12.65
C ASN A 225 22.68 3.43 11.79
N LYS A 226 22.07 2.35 12.26
CA LYS A 226 21.94 1.08 11.51
C LYS A 226 20.70 1.03 10.64
N ALA A 227 19.78 1.99 10.77
CA ALA A 227 18.52 1.98 10.07
C ALA A 227 18.68 2.34 8.59
N LEU A 228 17.95 1.62 7.74
CA LEU A 228 17.80 1.96 6.33
C LEU A 228 16.55 2.79 6.08
N VAL A 229 15.52 2.63 6.90
CA VAL A 229 14.29 3.42 6.86
C VAL A 229 13.79 3.75 8.27
N PHE A 230 13.01 4.81 8.37
CA PHE A 230 12.49 5.34 9.64
C PHE A 230 10.97 5.32 9.65
N PHE A 231 10.36 4.64 10.63
CA PHE A 231 8.92 4.58 10.78
C PHE A 231 8.41 5.68 11.72
N MET A 232 7.37 6.38 11.29
CA MET A 232 6.63 7.35 12.10
C MET A 232 5.31 6.72 12.58
N PRO A 233 5.20 6.31 13.86
CA PRO A 233 4.13 5.44 14.34
C PRO A 233 2.83 6.18 14.71
N PHE A 234 2.46 7.23 13.96
CA PHE A 234 1.16 7.90 14.13
C PHE A 234 0.06 7.20 13.33
N SER A 235 -1.17 7.21 13.84
CA SER A 235 -2.35 6.69 13.15
C SER A 235 -3.31 7.82 12.77
N VAL A 236 -3.55 8.02 11.47
CA VAL A 236 -4.53 9.01 10.98
C VAL A 236 -5.93 8.69 11.51
N VAL A 237 -6.29 7.40 11.57
CA VAL A 237 -7.57 6.95 12.17
C VAL A 237 -7.68 7.44 13.62
N ARG A 238 -6.61 7.31 14.40
CA ARG A 238 -6.62 7.72 15.81
C ARG A 238 -6.56 9.23 15.99
N ILE A 239 -5.89 9.98 15.11
CA ILE A 239 -5.96 11.45 15.09
C ILE A 239 -7.41 11.90 14.90
N ILE A 240 -8.11 11.36 13.89
CA ILE A 240 -9.52 11.73 13.61
C ILE A 240 -10.44 11.37 14.77
N ARG A 241 -10.19 10.22 15.42
CA ARG A 241 -11.02 9.73 16.52
C ARG A 241 -10.83 10.50 17.82
N TYR A 242 -9.59 10.83 18.18
CA TYR A 242 -9.26 11.34 19.52
C TYR A 242 -8.88 12.83 19.55
N VAL A 243 -8.50 13.44 18.42
CA VAL A 243 -8.15 14.86 18.36
C VAL A 243 -9.32 15.67 17.82
N SER A 244 -9.63 15.52 16.54
CA SER A 244 -10.68 16.28 15.89
C SER A 244 -10.98 15.74 14.50
N ARG A 245 -12.23 15.96 14.04
CA ARG A 245 -12.60 15.81 12.62
C ARG A 245 -12.28 17.08 11.82
N ASP A 246 -11.74 18.12 12.45
CA ASP A 246 -11.19 19.29 11.75
C ASP A 246 -9.88 18.92 11.05
N ARG A 247 -9.85 19.16 9.74
CA ARG A 247 -8.69 18.89 8.89
C ARG A 247 -7.47 19.73 9.29
N GLN A 248 -7.67 20.96 9.77
CA GLN A 248 -6.56 21.81 10.18
C GLN A 248 -5.91 21.33 11.48
N ALA A 249 -6.70 20.81 12.42
CA ALA A 249 -6.18 20.18 13.64
C ALA A 249 -5.25 18.99 13.33
N MET A 250 -5.64 18.12 12.38
CA MET A 250 -4.76 17.04 11.91
C MET A 250 -3.45 17.57 11.33
N GLY A 251 -3.53 18.64 10.52
CA GLY A 251 -2.34 19.28 9.96
C GLY A 251 -1.38 19.83 11.02
N ARG A 252 -1.90 20.40 12.11
CA ARG A 252 -1.08 20.86 13.25
C ARG A 252 -0.38 19.70 13.94
N VAL A 253 -1.08 18.63 14.27
CA VAL A 253 -0.50 17.43 14.90
C VAL A 253 0.67 16.88 14.09
N LEU A 254 0.51 16.73 12.77
CA LEU A 254 1.57 16.21 11.93
C LEU A 254 2.74 17.18 11.78
N ARG A 255 2.48 18.49 11.66
CA ARG A 255 3.54 19.49 11.60
C ARG A 255 4.37 19.48 12.88
N ASP A 256 3.72 19.54 14.04
CA ASP A 256 4.38 19.58 15.34
C ASP A 256 5.21 18.31 15.57
N TYR A 257 4.68 17.14 15.19
CA TYR A 257 5.40 15.88 15.28
C TYR A 257 6.65 15.83 14.39
N ILE A 258 6.52 16.27 13.13
CA ILE A 258 7.67 16.31 12.21
C ILE A 258 8.73 17.31 12.71
N THR A 259 8.32 18.50 13.17
CA THR A 259 9.23 19.49 13.77
C THR A 259 9.95 18.93 14.99
N LEU A 260 9.27 18.15 15.84
CA LEU A 260 9.87 17.51 16.99
C LEU A 260 10.98 16.53 16.58
N ILE A 261 10.70 15.60 15.66
CA ILE A 261 11.70 14.60 15.24
C ILE A 261 12.84 15.22 14.43
N SER A 262 12.59 16.29 13.66
CA SER A 262 13.62 16.99 12.88
C SER A 262 14.58 17.79 13.74
N HIS A 263 14.15 18.28 14.91
CA HIS A 263 15.03 18.94 15.87
C HIS A 263 15.77 17.95 16.76
N LYS A 264 15.13 16.83 17.11
CA LYS A 264 15.71 15.84 18.02
C LYS A 264 16.72 14.91 17.33
N TYR A 265 16.55 14.63 16.04
CA TYR A 265 17.39 13.68 15.31
C TYR A 265 17.88 14.23 13.97
N PRO A 266 19.11 13.88 13.54
CA PRO A 266 19.65 14.37 12.27
C PRO A 266 19.01 13.70 11.04
N PHE A 267 18.39 12.52 11.21
CA PHE A 267 18.01 11.65 10.09
C PHE A 267 16.91 12.23 9.20
N TRP A 268 15.93 12.94 9.78
CA TRP A 268 14.89 13.60 8.98
C TRP A 268 15.51 14.67 8.06
N ASN A 269 16.39 15.51 8.61
CA ASN A 269 17.00 16.62 7.86
C ASN A 269 17.97 16.11 6.78
N ARG A 270 18.67 14.99 7.04
CA ARG A 270 19.60 14.37 6.09
C ARG A 270 18.95 14.05 4.73
N THR A 271 17.69 13.62 4.74
CA THR A 271 16.99 13.18 3.53
C THR A 271 15.75 14.00 3.21
N LEU A 272 15.47 15.03 4.02
CA LEU A 272 14.18 15.73 4.05
C LEU A 272 13.01 14.72 4.05
N GLY A 273 13.14 13.68 4.87
CA GLY A 273 12.15 12.62 5.06
C GLY A 273 12.09 11.55 3.96
N ALA A 274 13.02 11.48 3.01
CA ALA A 274 12.91 10.53 1.88
C ALA A 274 13.11 9.04 2.27
N ASP A 275 13.84 8.76 3.35
CA ASP A 275 13.97 7.42 3.96
C ASP A 275 12.97 7.19 5.12
N HIS A 276 12.01 8.09 5.29
CA HIS A 276 10.95 8.00 6.30
C HIS A 276 9.67 7.48 5.69
N PHE A 277 8.89 6.73 6.47
CA PHE A 277 7.59 6.27 6.04
C PHE A 277 6.49 6.47 7.07
N MET A 278 5.30 6.76 6.56
CA MET A 278 4.04 6.76 7.31
C MET A 278 3.14 5.64 6.81
N LEU A 279 2.14 5.27 7.60
CA LEU A 279 1.11 4.31 7.21
C LEU A 279 -0.28 4.85 7.54
N SER A 280 -1.22 4.77 6.59
CA SER A 280 -2.61 5.11 6.83
C SER A 280 -3.55 4.29 5.94
N CYS A 281 -4.55 3.68 6.56
CA CYS A 281 -5.66 3.06 5.86
C CYS A 281 -6.94 3.89 5.84
N ASN A 282 -6.95 5.03 6.53
CA ASN A 282 -8.04 5.97 6.38
C ASN A 282 -7.94 6.74 5.05
N ASP A 283 -9.09 7.09 4.50
CA ASP A 283 -9.27 7.88 3.29
C ASP A 283 -8.61 9.26 3.38
N TRP A 284 -8.41 9.80 4.58
CA TRP A 284 -7.71 11.07 4.78
C TRP A 284 -6.19 10.95 4.76
N GLY A 285 -5.62 9.75 4.66
CA GLY A 285 -4.17 9.52 4.62
C GLY A 285 -3.40 10.39 3.61
N PRO A 286 -3.81 10.43 2.33
CA PRO A 286 -3.20 11.33 1.34
C PRO A 286 -3.23 12.79 1.77
N ARG A 287 -4.39 13.27 2.25
CA ARG A 287 -4.58 14.65 2.70
C ARG A 287 -3.79 14.97 3.98
N ALA A 288 -3.72 14.03 4.91
CA ALA A 288 -2.95 14.15 6.15
C ALA A 288 -1.48 14.41 5.81
N SER A 289 -0.91 13.61 4.91
CA SER A 289 0.46 13.78 4.46
C SER A 289 0.71 15.14 3.78
N SER A 290 -0.30 15.73 3.11
CA SER A 290 -0.15 16.99 2.37
C SER A 290 0.03 18.23 3.25
N PHE A 291 -0.23 18.15 4.55
CA PHE A 291 -0.01 19.28 5.47
C PHE A 291 1.47 19.54 5.77
N VAL A 292 2.34 18.59 5.48
CA VAL A 292 3.80 18.70 5.61
C VAL A 292 4.42 18.43 4.24
N PRO A 293 4.97 19.44 3.53
CA PRO A 293 5.42 19.28 2.14
C PRO A 293 6.39 18.11 1.93
N HIS A 294 7.40 17.96 2.80
CA HIS A 294 8.38 16.88 2.70
C HIS A 294 7.77 15.49 2.99
N LEU A 295 6.79 15.39 3.90
CA LEU A 295 6.06 14.14 4.14
C LEU A 295 5.25 13.70 2.91
N PHE A 296 4.67 14.65 2.17
CA PHE A 296 3.92 14.35 0.95
C PHE A 296 4.83 13.98 -0.23
N HIS A 297 5.84 14.82 -0.48
CA HIS A 297 6.64 14.76 -1.70
C HIS A 297 7.81 13.80 -1.62
N ASN A 298 8.44 13.66 -0.46
CA ASN A 298 9.69 12.91 -0.30
C ASN A 298 9.46 11.56 0.41
N SER A 299 8.74 11.56 1.53
CA SER A 299 8.56 10.35 2.33
C SER A 299 7.78 9.25 1.62
N ILE A 300 8.05 8.02 2.01
CA ILE A 300 7.34 6.83 1.55
C ILE A 300 5.97 6.82 2.24
N ARG A 301 4.89 6.99 1.48
CA ARG A 301 3.54 6.90 2.04
C ARG A 301 2.99 5.50 1.80
N VAL A 302 2.72 4.77 2.87
CA VAL A 302 2.07 3.46 2.83
C VAL A 302 0.57 3.69 3.01
N LEU A 303 -0.22 3.53 1.95
CA LEU A 303 -1.60 3.99 1.91
C LEU A 303 -2.55 2.88 1.45
N CYS A 304 -3.68 2.71 2.14
CA CYS A 304 -4.79 1.91 1.59
C CYS A 304 -5.39 2.61 0.35
N ASN A 305 -5.67 3.92 0.44
CA ASN A 305 -6.15 4.74 -0.68
C ASN A 305 -5.02 5.06 -1.68
N ALA A 306 -4.62 4.05 -2.46
CA ALA A 306 -3.54 4.12 -3.45
C ALA A 306 -4.04 4.63 -4.81
N ASN A 307 -4.52 5.88 -4.85
CA ASN A 307 -5.10 6.50 -6.05
C ASN A 307 -4.14 7.50 -6.71
N THR A 308 -3.72 7.24 -7.96
CA THR A 308 -2.80 8.13 -8.69
C THR A 308 -3.37 9.52 -8.94
N SER A 309 -4.69 9.64 -9.05
CA SER A 309 -5.38 10.92 -9.24
C SER A 309 -5.39 11.78 -7.97
N GLU A 310 -5.12 11.19 -6.80
CA GLU A 310 -5.01 11.88 -5.50
C GLU A 310 -3.55 12.08 -5.07
N GLY A 311 -2.64 11.95 -6.04
CA GLY A 311 -1.21 12.20 -5.84
C GLY A 311 -0.43 10.98 -5.34
N PHE A 312 -0.99 9.77 -5.31
CA PHE A 312 -0.23 8.54 -5.08
C PHE A 312 0.78 8.31 -6.22
N LYS A 313 2.04 8.08 -5.87
CA LYS A 313 3.15 7.90 -6.82
C LYS A 313 3.73 6.49 -6.68
N PRO A 314 3.45 5.54 -7.60
CA PRO A 314 3.89 4.15 -7.46
C PRO A 314 5.40 3.95 -7.23
N TYR A 315 6.24 4.83 -7.80
CA TYR A 315 7.70 4.73 -7.64
C TYR A 315 8.20 5.13 -6.23
N LYS A 316 7.38 5.83 -5.43
CA LYS A 316 7.71 6.40 -4.12
C LYS A 316 6.81 5.91 -2.98
N ASP A 317 5.53 5.70 -3.26
CA ASP A 317 4.52 5.28 -2.30
C ASP A 317 4.26 3.78 -2.38
N VAL A 318 3.62 3.22 -1.36
CA VAL A 318 3.32 1.79 -1.24
C VAL A 318 1.81 1.61 -1.09
N SER A 319 1.22 0.77 -1.93
CA SER A 319 -0.18 0.39 -1.82
C SER A 319 -0.33 -0.67 -0.73
N PHE A 320 -1.17 -0.39 0.25
CA PHE A 320 -1.39 -1.23 1.42
C PHE A 320 -2.75 -1.94 1.30
N PRO A 321 -2.82 -3.28 1.45
CA PRO A 321 -4.10 -3.99 1.38
C PRO A 321 -4.99 -3.64 2.58
N GLU A 322 -6.18 -3.16 2.27
CA GLU A 322 -7.27 -3.11 3.23
C GLU A 322 -7.80 -4.52 3.45
N ILE A 323 -7.74 -5.04 4.68
CA ILE A 323 -8.29 -6.36 5.02
C ILE A 323 -9.20 -6.18 6.22
N ASN A 324 -10.46 -6.57 6.05
CA ASN A 324 -11.46 -6.43 7.08
C ASN A 324 -11.24 -7.45 8.21
N MET A 325 -10.65 -7.00 9.32
CA MET A 325 -10.43 -7.82 10.51
C MET A 325 -11.61 -7.72 11.47
N ARG A 326 -12.79 -8.25 11.09
CA ARG A 326 -14.06 -8.03 11.83
C ARG A 326 -13.95 -8.31 13.34
N THR A 327 -13.35 -9.44 13.71
CA THR A 327 -13.11 -9.86 15.10
C THR A 327 -11.63 -9.86 15.47
N GLY A 328 -10.78 -9.15 14.71
CA GLY A 328 -9.32 -9.24 14.82
C GLY A 328 -8.70 -10.38 14.01
N GLN A 329 -9.52 -11.15 13.27
CA GLN A 329 -9.10 -12.19 12.33
C GLN A 329 -9.64 -11.86 10.93
N TYR A 330 -8.87 -12.25 9.90
CA TYR A 330 -9.31 -12.16 8.51
C TYR A 330 -10.25 -13.33 8.17
N MET A 331 -10.92 -13.26 7.01
CA MET A 331 -11.83 -14.34 6.61
C MET A 331 -11.04 -15.61 6.27
N GLY A 332 -11.52 -16.77 6.72
CA GLY A 332 -10.92 -18.05 6.40
C GLY A 332 -10.71 -18.23 4.90
N VAL A 333 -9.65 -18.96 4.56
CA VAL A 333 -9.17 -19.14 3.19
C VAL A 333 -9.86 -20.34 2.54
N GLY A 334 -10.21 -20.21 1.26
CA GLY A 334 -10.69 -21.31 0.43
C GLY A 334 -11.94 -20.96 -0.38
N GLY A 335 -12.10 -21.64 -1.51
CA GLY A 335 -13.26 -21.48 -2.39
C GLY A 335 -13.60 -22.77 -3.13
N GLY A 336 -14.77 -22.76 -3.79
CA GLY A 336 -15.21 -23.89 -4.60
C GLY A 336 -14.36 -24.08 -5.85
N SER A 337 -14.38 -25.30 -6.40
CA SER A 337 -13.75 -25.62 -7.67
C SER A 337 -14.34 -24.77 -8.81
N PRO A 338 -13.65 -24.62 -9.96
CA PRO A 338 -14.19 -23.89 -11.11
C PRO A 338 -15.62 -24.30 -11.50
N SER A 339 -15.92 -25.61 -11.42
CA SER A 339 -17.20 -26.19 -11.82
C SER A 339 -18.33 -26.01 -10.79
N SER A 340 -17.99 -25.82 -9.51
CA SER A 340 -19.00 -25.64 -8.46
C SER A 340 -19.50 -24.20 -8.31
N ARG A 341 -18.98 -23.26 -9.12
CA ARG A 341 -19.30 -21.84 -9.06
C ARG A 341 -20.41 -21.49 -10.04
N SER A 342 -21.63 -21.38 -9.49
CA SER A 342 -22.85 -21.15 -10.26
C SER A 342 -23.14 -19.68 -10.57
N ILE A 343 -22.53 -18.73 -9.84
CA ILE A 343 -22.78 -17.29 -10.02
C ILE A 343 -21.68 -16.72 -10.94
N LEU A 344 -22.04 -15.97 -11.99
CA LEU A 344 -21.03 -15.35 -12.86
C LEU A 344 -20.29 -14.26 -12.11
N ALA A 345 -21.00 -13.24 -11.61
CA ALA A 345 -20.40 -12.14 -10.87
C ALA A 345 -21.19 -11.78 -9.62
N PHE A 346 -20.50 -11.34 -8.57
CA PHE A 346 -21.12 -10.95 -7.32
C PHE A 346 -20.58 -9.65 -6.76
N PHE A 347 -21.49 -8.82 -6.23
CA PHE A 347 -21.20 -7.67 -5.39
C PHE A 347 -22.20 -7.59 -4.24
N ALA A 348 -21.71 -7.24 -3.04
CA ALA A 348 -22.58 -6.68 -2.02
C ALA A 348 -21.90 -5.53 -1.25
N GLY A 349 -22.67 -4.48 -1.00
CA GLY A 349 -22.24 -3.33 -0.22
C GLY A 349 -23.10 -2.09 -0.47
N GLY A 350 -23.12 -1.18 0.52
CA GLY A 350 -23.92 0.04 0.43
C GLY A 350 -23.45 1.02 -0.65
N LEU A 351 -24.35 1.96 -0.99
CA LEU A 351 -24.10 3.09 -1.86
C LEU A 351 -23.04 4.01 -1.25
N HIS A 352 -21.82 3.90 -1.77
CA HIS A 352 -20.66 4.60 -1.27
C HIS A 352 -19.75 4.92 -2.45
N GLY A 353 -19.62 6.20 -2.81
CA GLY A 353 -18.92 6.64 -4.02
C GLY A 353 -19.75 6.49 -5.31
N HIS A 354 -19.36 7.25 -6.33
CA HIS A 354 -20.08 7.35 -7.61
C HIS A 354 -20.12 6.01 -8.38
N ILE A 355 -19.02 5.25 -8.38
CA ILE A 355 -18.91 4.00 -9.15
C ILE A 355 -19.87 2.92 -8.64
N ARG A 356 -20.10 2.85 -7.32
CA ARG A 356 -21.10 1.92 -6.75
C ARG A 356 -22.52 2.31 -7.13
N TYR A 357 -22.82 3.61 -7.23
CA TYR A 357 -24.12 4.07 -7.72
C TYR A 357 -24.35 3.61 -9.17
N LEU A 358 -23.36 3.79 -10.05
CA LEU A 358 -23.44 3.32 -11.45
C LEU A 358 -23.64 1.80 -11.51
N LEU A 359 -22.87 1.03 -10.74
CA LEU A 359 -22.98 -0.43 -10.69
C LEU A 359 -24.37 -0.88 -10.21
N MET A 360 -24.87 -0.29 -9.11
CA MET A 360 -26.19 -0.60 -8.57
C MET A 360 -27.30 -0.28 -9.56
N ASN A 361 -27.28 0.94 -10.13
CA ASN A 361 -28.27 1.37 -11.10
C ASN A 361 -28.27 0.46 -12.34
N GLN A 362 -27.11 -0.08 -12.73
CA GLN A 362 -27.01 -0.95 -13.89
C GLN A 362 -27.44 -2.39 -13.63
N TRP A 363 -27.04 -3.00 -12.51
CA TRP A 363 -27.10 -4.47 -12.35
C TRP A 363 -27.95 -4.99 -11.19
N LYS A 364 -28.31 -4.15 -10.21
CA LYS A 364 -29.12 -4.59 -9.05
C LYS A 364 -30.47 -5.12 -9.54
N ASP A 365 -30.77 -6.36 -9.17
CA ASP A 365 -32.02 -7.07 -9.50
C ASP A 365 -32.34 -7.18 -11.00
N LYS A 366 -31.35 -7.06 -11.89
CA LYS A 366 -31.56 -7.06 -13.36
C LYS A 366 -31.14 -8.33 -14.09
N ASP A 367 -30.26 -9.14 -13.52
CA ASP A 367 -29.71 -10.32 -14.17
C ASP A 367 -29.44 -11.43 -13.15
N PRO A 368 -29.89 -12.68 -13.39
CA PRO A 368 -29.71 -13.78 -12.43
C PRO A 368 -28.25 -14.23 -12.28
N ASP A 369 -27.40 -13.99 -13.29
CA ASP A 369 -25.99 -14.40 -13.30
C ASP A 369 -25.10 -13.37 -12.59
N ILE A 370 -25.52 -12.10 -12.56
CA ILE A 370 -24.81 -10.98 -11.95
C ILE A 370 -25.58 -10.49 -10.72
N GLN A 371 -25.13 -10.95 -9.55
CA GLN A 371 -25.85 -10.71 -8.30
C GLN A 371 -25.26 -9.52 -7.55
N VAL A 372 -26.02 -8.42 -7.52
CA VAL A 372 -25.61 -7.13 -6.93
C VAL A 372 -26.58 -6.75 -5.82
N TYR A 373 -26.08 -6.65 -4.60
CA TYR A 373 -26.88 -6.34 -3.40
C TYR A 373 -26.42 -5.06 -2.70
N GLU A 374 -27.34 -4.12 -2.51
CA GLU A 374 -27.08 -2.92 -1.69
C GLU A 374 -27.12 -3.25 -0.19
N GLN A 375 -28.20 -3.90 0.24
CA GLN A 375 -28.35 -4.47 1.56
C GLN A 375 -28.29 -5.99 1.43
N PHE A 376 -27.41 -6.62 2.19
CA PHE A 376 -27.20 -8.05 2.06
C PHE A 376 -28.34 -8.83 2.73
N PRO A 377 -28.95 -9.83 2.05
CA PRO A 377 -30.10 -10.55 2.58
C PRO A 377 -29.84 -11.23 3.93
N ARG A 378 -30.81 -11.20 4.83
CA ARG A 378 -30.72 -11.93 6.12
C ARG A 378 -30.72 -13.43 5.86
N GLY A 379 -29.92 -14.18 6.62
CA GLY A 379 -29.84 -15.65 6.51
C GLY A 379 -29.00 -16.17 5.34
N VAL A 380 -28.53 -15.29 4.44
CA VAL A 380 -27.55 -15.64 3.41
C VAL A 380 -26.15 -15.36 3.92
N SER A 381 -25.19 -16.23 3.60
CA SER A 381 -23.79 -16.07 3.98
C SER A 381 -23.02 -15.33 2.89
N TYR A 382 -22.46 -14.16 3.24
CA TYR A 382 -21.66 -13.33 2.32
C TYR A 382 -20.46 -14.09 1.76
N GLN A 383 -19.78 -14.83 2.64
CA GLN A 383 -18.63 -15.65 2.25
C GLN A 383 -19.03 -16.75 1.27
N ASP A 384 -20.17 -17.40 1.48
CA ASP A 384 -20.60 -18.48 0.60
C ASP A 384 -21.04 -17.97 -0.76
N MET A 385 -21.60 -16.76 -0.84
CA MET A 385 -21.85 -16.10 -2.14
C MET A 385 -20.54 -15.88 -2.90
N MET A 386 -19.52 -15.29 -2.26
CA MET A 386 -18.21 -15.12 -2.89
C MET A 386 -17.58 -16.44 -3.33
N ARG A 387 -17.69 -17.51 -2.52
CA ARG A 387 -17.18 -18.84 -2.86
C ARG A 387 -17.92 -19.51 -4.02
N LYS A 388 -19.19 -19.17 -4.24
CA LYS A 388 -20.03 -19.63 -5.35
C LYS A 388 -19.89 -18.78 -6.62
N SER A 389 -19.26 -17.61 -6.53
CA SER A 389 -19.08 -16.69 -7.66
C SER A 389 -17.78 -16.93 -8.41
N LYS A 390 -17.82 -16.84 -9.75
CA LYS A 390 -16.61 -16.90 -10.58
C LYS A 390 -15.79 -15.62 -10.44
N PHE A 391 -16.47 -14.48 -10.50
CA PHE A 391 -15.90 -13.15 -10.45
C PHE A 391 -16.49 -12.34 -9.29
N CYS A 392 -15.65 -11.60 -8.57
CA CYS A 392 -16.07 -10.76 -7.45
C CYS A 392 -15.80 -9.31 -7.79
N LEU A 393 -16.88 -8.53 -7.97
CA LEU A 393 -16.78 -7.13 -8.34
C LEU A 393 -16.23 -6.32 -7.16
N CYS A 394 -15.23 -5.51 -7.45
CA CYS A 394 -14.53 -4.66 -6.50
C CYS A 394 -14.61 -3.19 -6.96
N PRO A 395 -15.82 -2.60 -7.02
CA PRO A 395 -15.97 -1.18 -7.31
C PRO A 395 -15.42 -0.31 -6.18
N SER A 396 -14.67 0.73 -6.55
CA SER A 396 -14.19 1.73 -5.60
C SER A 396 -15.35 2.43 -4.88
N GLY A 397 -15.06 2.87 -3.65
CA GLY A 397 -15.93 3.69 -2.84
C GLY A 397 -15.68 5.19 -3.06
N TYR A 398 -15.72 5.97 -1.98
CA TYR A 398 -15.06 7.28 -1.96
C TYR A 398 -13.54 7.15 -2.09
N GLU A 399 -12.97 6.03 -1.64
CA GLU A 399 -11.58 5.65 -1.87
C GLU A 399 -11.48 4.46 -2.83
N VAL A 400 -10.32 4.29 -3.44
CA VAL A 400 -10.06 3.15 -4.35
C VAL A 400 -9.84 1.84 -3.61
N ALA A 401 -9.44 1.90 -2.33
CA ALA A 401 -9.26 0.72 -1.50
C ALA A 401 -10.61 0.05 -1.19
N SER A 402 -10.60 -1.28 -1.09
CA SER A 402 -11.77 -2.03 -0.66
C SER A 402 -11.32 -3.36 -0.06
N PRO A 403 -11.87 -3.79 1.10
CA PRO A 403 -11.53 -5.08 1.69
C PRO A 403 -11.87 -6.23 0.75
N ARG A 404 -12.86 -6.01 -0.12
CA ARG A 404 -13.35 -6.99 -1.09
C ARG A 404 -12.26 -7.55 -2.00
N VAL A 405 -11.19 -6.78 -2.27
CA VAL A 405 -10.08 -7.26 -3.09
C VAL A 405 -9.41 -8.45 -2.39
N ALA A 406 -9.08 -8.30 -1.10
CA ALA A 406 -8.51 -9.39 -0.31
C ALA A 406 -9.55 -10.51 -0.05
N GLU A 407 -10.80 -10.15 0.23
CA GLU A 407 -11.89 -11.12 0.45
C GLU A 407 -12.15 -12.00 -0.79
N ALA A 408 -12.11 -11.42 -1.99
CA ALA A 408 -12.20 -12.15 -3.26
C ALA A 408 -11.03 -13.13 -3.43
N ILE A 409 -9.82 -12.69 -3.14
CA ILE A 409 -8.62 -13.55 -3.18
C ILE A 409 -8.75 -14.71 -2.18
N TYR A 410 -9.23 -14.46 -0.95
CA TYR A 410 -9.46 -15.52 0.04
C TYR A 410 -10.52 -16.53 -0.40
N ALA A 411 -11.59 -16.06 -1.06
CA ALA A 411 -12.64 -16.91 -1.60
C ALA A 411 -12.26 -17.60 -2.92
N GLU A 412 -11.03 -17.46 -3.40
CA GLU A 412 -10.56 -17.93 -4.72
C GLU A 412 -11.49 -17.45 -5.86
N CYS A 413 -12.09 -16.28 -5.69
CA CYS A 413 -12.96 -15.58 -6.62
C CYS A 413 -12.13 -14.55 -7.37
N ILE A 414 -12.18 -14.53 -8.71
CA ILE A 414 -11.34 -13.62 -9.50
C ILE A 414 -11.76 -12.18 -9.21
N PRO A 415 -10.86 -11.33 -8.67
CA PRO A 415 -11.20 -9.93 -8.41
C PRO A 415 -11.46 -9.20 -9.72
N VAL A 416 -12.54 -8.43 -9.79
CA VAL A 416 -12.84 -7.52 -10.90
C VAL A 416 -12.74 -6.09 -10.39
N LEU A 417 -11.63 -5.43 -10.70
CA LEU A 417 -11.34 -4.07 -10.26
C LEU A 417 -12.12 -3.08 -11.12
N ILE A 418 -12.93 -2.23 -10.49
CA ILE A 418 -13.71 -1.18 -11.16
C ILE A 418 -13.41 0.15 -10.44
N SER A 419 -12.41 0.87 -10.93
CA SER A 419 -11.86 2.05 -10.26
C SER A 419 -11.00 2.85 -11.22
N ASP A 420 -10.94 4.16 -11.04
CA ASP A 420 -9.99 5.02 -11.76
C ASP A 420 -8.73 5.24 -10.91
N GLY A 421 -7.55 5.04 -11.51
CA GLY A 421 -6.27 5.37 -10.88
C GLY A 421 -5.85 4.48 -9.71
N TYR A 422 -6.54 3.36 -9.46
CA TYR A 422 -6.16 2.43 -8.38
C TYR A 422 -4.87 1.70 -8.72
N VAL A 423 -3.95 1.68 -7.75
CA VAL A 423 -2.73 0.86 -7.80
C VAL A 423 -2.91 -0.30 -6.83
N PRO A 424 -3.18 -1.53 -7.30
CA PRO A 424 -3.40 -2.67 -6.42
C PRO A 424 -2.16 -3.01 -5.57
N PRO A 425 -2.32 -3.59 -4.37
CA PRO A 425 -1.20 -3.94 -3.51
C PRO A 425 -0.21 -4.88 -4.20
N PHE A 426 1.07 -4.72 -3.85
CA PHE A 426 2.17 -5.56 -4.36
C PHE A 426 2.35 -5.53 -5.89
N SER A 427 1.83 -4.50 -6.57
CA SER A 427 1.97 -4.35 -8.02
C SER A 427 3.42 -4.27 -8.52
N ASP A 428 4.39 -4.05 -7.64
CA ASP A 428 5.82 -4.10 -7.98
C ASP A 428 6.28 -5.51 -8.36
N VAL A 429 5.64 -6.54 -7.80
CA VAL A 429 6.06 -7.94 -7.92
C VAL A 429 4.97 -8.84 -8.50
N LEU A 430 3.70 -8.55 -8.24
CA LEU A 430 2.55 -9.29 -8.76
C LEU A 430 2.09 -8.72 -10.11
N ASP A 431 1.86 -9.61 -11.07
CA ASP A 431 1.18 -9.26 -12.32
C ASP A 431 -0.34 -9.45 -12.16
N TRP A 432 -1.03 -8.41 -11.69
CA TRP A 432 -2.47 -8.43 -11.47
C TRP A 432 -3.27 -8.84 -12.70
N LYS A 433 -2.84 -8.46 -13.91
CA LYS A 433 -3.52 -8.84 -15.16
C LYS A 433 -3.58 -10.35 -15.38
N SER A 434 -2.68 -11.10 -14.75
CA SER A 434 -2.65 -12.56 -14.86
C SER A 434 -3.74 -13.26 -14.02
N PHE A 435 -4.32 -12.59 -13.01
CA PHE A 435 -5.26 -13.20 -12.05
C PHE A 435 -6.45 -12.32 -11.64
N SER A 436 -6.58 -11.09 -12.15
CA SER A 436 -7.73 -10.21 -11.99
C SER A 436 -8.25 -9.71 -13.33
N VAL A 437 -9.47 -9.16 -13.32
CA VAL A 437 -10.03 -8.41 -14.45
C VAL A 437 -10.10 -6.94 -14.06
N GLU A 438 -9.77 -6.04 -14.97
CA GLU A 438 -9.93 -4.60 -14.79
C GLU A 438 -10.99 -4.11 -15.77
N ILE A 439 -12.01 -3.40 -15.25
CA ILE A 439 -13.11 -2.86 -16.05
C ILE A 439 -13.17 -1.36 -15.81
N ASN A 440 -13.11 -0.57 -16.88
CA ASN A 440 -13.24 0.87 -16.77
C ASN A 440 -14.67 1.22 -16.32
N VAL A 441 -14.83 2.35 -15.63
CA VAL A 441 -16.13 2.81 -15.12
C VAL A 441 -17.19 2.92 -16.23
N LYS A 442 -16.80 3.42 -17.41
CA LYS A 442 -17.68 3.52 -18.58
C LYS A 442 -18.17 2.17 -19.12
N ASP A 443 -17.45 1.09 -18.83
CA ASP A 443 -17.73 -0.26 -19.33
C ASP A 443 -18.57 -1.08 -18.33
N ILE A 444 -19.05 -0.47 -17.24
CA ILE A 444 -19.98 -1.09 -16.29
C ILE A 444 -21.19 -1.75 -16.98
N PRO A 445 -21.85 -1.13 -17.99
CA PRO A 445 -22.94 -1.78 -18.72
C PRO A 445 -22.53 -3.07 -19.45
N MET A 446 -21.24 -3.24 -19.77
CA MET A 446 -20.70 -4.36 -20.54
C MET A 446 -20.11 -5.48 -19.68
N ILE A 447 -20.26 -5.41 -18.34
CA ILE A 447 -19.66 -6.39 -17.40
C ILE A 447 -19.98 -7.83 -17.80
N LYS A 448 -21.24 -8.13 -18.15
CA LYS A 448 -21.63 -9.51 -18.53
C LYS A 448 -20.88 -9.99 -19.78
N GLU A 449 -20.84 -9.17 -20.83
CA GLU A 449 -20.14 -9.49 -22.07
C GLU A 449 -18.64 -9.71 -21.82
N ILE A 450 -17.99 -8.79 -21.11
CA ILE A 450 -16.56 -8.87 -20.79
C ILE A 450 -16.24 -10.17 -20.04
N LEU A 451 -17.02 -10.48 -19.00
CA LEU A 451 -16.76 -11.66 -18.16
C LEU A 451 -17.10 -12.97 -18.88
N MET A 452 -18.14 -13.00 -19.72
CA MET A 452 -18.47 -14.17 -20.54
C MET A 452 -17.48 -14.39 -21.69
N GLY A 453 -16.81 -13.33 -22.16
CA GLY A 453 -15.75 -13.42 -23.15
C GLY A 453 -14.48 -14.14 -22.66
N ILE A 454 -14.33 -14.35 -21.34
CA ILE A 454 -13.22 -15.10 -20.76
C ILE A 454 -13.50 -16.60 -20.88
N SER A 455 -12.68 -17.30 -21.68
CA SER A 455 -12.83 -18.75 -21.85
C SER A 455 -12.65 -19.52 -20.55
N THR A 456 -13.29 -20.69 -20.43
CA THR A 456 -13.15 -21.58 -19.27
C THR A 456 -11.69 -21.94 -18.93
N LYS A 457 -10.83 -22.06 -19.95
CA LYS A 457 -9.39 -22.31 -19.79
C LYS A 457 -8.66 -21.11 -19.17
N GLN A 458 -8.96 -19.90 -19.64
CA GLN A 458 -8.42 -18.66 -19.06
C GLN A 458 -8.90 -18.50 -17.63
N TYR A 459 -10.21 -18.62 -17.38
CA TYR A 459 -10.80 -18.57 -16.04
C TYR A 459 -10.10 -19.54 -15.07
N SER A 460 -9.97 -20.81 -15.45
CA SER A 460 -9.31 -21.82 -14.61
C SER A 460 -7.85 -21.49 -14.31
N SER A 461 -7.15 -20.87 -15.27
CA SER A 461 -5.76 -20.43 -15.09
C SER A 461 -5.65 -19.24 -14.15
N MET A 462 -6.54 -18.25 -14.31
CA MET A 462 -6.62 -17.08 -13.42
C MET A 462 -6.95 -17.50 -11.99
N GLN A 463 -7.92 -18.41 -11.80
CA GLN A 463 -8.27 -18.88 -10.46
C GLN A 463 -7.11 -19.60 -9.74
N ARG A 464 -6.36 -20.46 -10.45
CA ARG A 464 -5.15 -21.08 -9.87
C ARG A 464 -4.12 -20.04 -9.43
N ARG A 465 -3.99 -18.95 -10.18
CA ARG A 465 -3.09 -17.84 -9.84
C ARG A 465 -3.62 -17.03 -8.66
N VAL A 466 -4.93 -16.78 -8.56
CA VAL A 466 -5.55 -16.20 -7.35
C VAL A 466 -5.19 -17.03 -6.12
N LYS A 467 -5.38 -18.35 -6.19
CA LYS A 467 -4.99 -19.29 -5.11
C LYS A 467 -3.49 -19.22 -4.79
N GLN A 468 -2.64 -19.06 -5.80
CA GLN A 468 -1.20 -18.94 -5.61
C GLN A 468 -0.81 -17.65 -4.89
N VAL A 469 -1.36 -16.49 -5.27
CA VAL A 469 -1.00 -15.20 -4.67
C VAL A 469 -1.62 -14.97 -3.30
N GLN A 470 -2.64 -15.74 -2.96
CA GLN A 470 -3.37 -15.68 -1.69
C GLN A 470 -2.48 -15.63 -0.45
N ARG A 471 -1.35 -16.36 -0.44
CA ARG A 471 -0.36 -16.35 0.66
C ARG A 471 0.13 -14.94 1.00
N HIS A 472 0.27 -14.07 0.01
CA HIS A 472 0.78 -12.71 0.17
C HIS A 472 -0.22 -11.76 0.81
N PHE A 473 -1.48 -12.18 0.95
CA PHE A 473 -2.54 -11.42 1.59
C PHE A 473 -2.91 -11.99 2.97
N VAL A 474 -2.30 -13.10 3.40
CA VAL A 474 -2.59 -13.70 4.71
C VAL A 474 -1.89 -12.91 5.81
N VAL A 475 -2.65 -12.56 6.86
CA VAL A 475 -2.13 -11.86 8.06
C VAL A 475 -1.81 -12.90 9.13
N ASN A 476 -0.53 -13.26 9.32
CA ASN A 476 -0.13 -14.24 10.33
C ASN A 476 0.20 -13.61 11.70
N ALA A 477 0.19 -14.45 12.74
CA ALA A 477 0.59 -14.12 14.10
C ALA A 477 1.40 -15.27 14.70
N PRO A 478 2.74 -15.22 14.77
CA PRO A 478 3.63 -14.15 14.28
C PRO A 478 3.70 -14.08 12.73
N PRO A 479 4.22 -12.99 12.14
CA PRO A 479 4.46 -12.88 10.70
C PRO A 479 5.30 -14.03 10.14
N LYS A 480 4.98 -14.48 8.93
CA LYS A 480 5.69 -15.56 8.20
C LYS A 480 6.28 -15.04 6.89
N ARG A 481 7.37 -15.66 6.41
CA ARG A 481 7.99 -15.25 5.14
C ARG A 481 6.95 -15.18 4.02
N TYR A 482 7.07 -14.17 3.18
CA TYR A 482 6.17 -13.85 2.06
C TYR A 482 4.71 -13.58 2.41
N ASP A 483 4.34 -13.43 3.68
CA ASP A 483 2.99 -13.05 4.06
C ASP A 483 2.71 -11.55 3.88
N PHE A 484 1.50 -11.12 4.21
CA PHE A 484 1.07 -9.72 4.13
C PHE A 484 2.12 -8.75 4.70
N TYR A 485 2.63 -9.04 5.89
CA TYR A 485 3.52 -8.13 6.60
C TYR A 485 4.87 -8.01 5.90
N HIS A 486 5.46 -9.15 5.53
CA HIS A 486 6.73 -9.17 4.81
C HIS A 486 6.64 -8.55 3.43
N MET A 487 5.50 -8.73 2.75
CA MET A 487 5.28 -8.13 1.42
C MET A 487 5.19 -6.61 1.51
N ILE A 488 4.61 -6.03 2.56
CA ILE A 488 4.64 -4.57 2.78
C ILE A 488 6.05 -4.08 3.05
N LEU A 489 6.79 -4.77 3.92
CA LEU A 489 8.19 -4.41 4.18
C LEU A 489 9.05 -4.52 2.90
N HIS A 490 8.76 -5.48 2.04
CA HIS A 490 9.40 -5.62 0.73
C HIS A 490 9.08 -4.45 -0.19
N SER A 491 7.81 -4.03 -0.26
CA SER A 491 7.45 -2.83 -1.01
C SER A 491 8.17 -1.59 -0.49
N ILE A 492 8.29 -1.40 0.83
CA ILE A 492 9.05 -0.28 1.45
C ILE A 492 10.55 -0.39 1.10
N TRP A 493 11.12 -1.59 1.19
CA TRP A 493 12.51 -1.88 0.80
C TRP A 493 12.81 -1.46 -0.64
N LEU A 494 11.90 -1.73 -1.58
CA LEU A 494 12.06 -1.28 -2.97
C LEU A 494 12.13 0.25 -3.08
N ARG A 495 11.36 1.00 -2.27
CA ARG A 495 11.41 2.47 -2.29
C ARG A 495 12.72 2.97 -1.71
N ARG A 496 13.23 2.30 -0.68
CA ARG A 496 14.57 2.60 -0.14
C ARG A 496 15.67 2.35 -1.17
N LEU A 497 15.53 1.31 -1.99
CA LEU A 497 16.45 1.07 -3.11
C LEU A 497 16.35 2.14 -4.20
N ASN A 498 15.25 2.89 -4.32
CA ASN A 498 15.10 3.92 -5.35
C ASN A 498 15.83 5.24 -5.05
N ILE A 499 16.33 5.43 -3.82
CA ILE A 499 17.03 6.65 -3.41
C ILE A 499 18.46 6.36 -2.96
N GLN A 500 19.36 7.31 -3.20
CA GLN A 500 20.72 7.29 -2.64
C GLN A 500 20.80 8.35 -1.55
N VAL A 501 21.22 7.97 -0.35
CA VAL A 501 21.40 8.89 0.77
C VAL A 501 22.87 9.29 0.85
N GLN A 502 23.14 10.58 1.04
CA GLN A 502 24.47 11.13 1.25
C GLN A 502 24.43 11.99 2.50
N ASP A 503 25.55 12.07 3.22
CA ASP A 503 25.71 13.12 4.22
C ASP A 503 26.12 14.38 3.46
N HIS A 504 25.38 15.47 3.66
CA HIS A 504 25.85 16.78 3.29
C HIS A 504 26.77 17.24 4.41
N ASP A 505 28.08 17.05 4.24
CA ASP A 505 29.03 17.83 5.02
C ASP A 505 28.79 19.29 4.64
N HIS A 506 28.44 20.12 5.63
CA HIS A 506 28.47 21.57 5.49
C HIS A 506 29.94 22.01 5.36
N ASP A 507 30.54 21.78 4.18
CA ASP A 507 31.70 22.54 3.75
C ASP A 507 31.22 23.93 3.30
N GLU A 508 30.71 24.72 4.25
CA GLU A 508 30.76 26.17 4.17
C GLU A 508 32.17 26.60 4.60
N THR A 509 33.17 26.28 3.78
CA THR A 509 34.37 27.11 3.74
C THR A 509 33.97 28.41 3.05
N HIS A 510 33.60 29.41 3.87
CA HIS A 510 33.69 30.80 3.47
C HIS A 510 35.05 31.04 2.80
N SER A 511 35.02 31.46 1.54
CA SER A 511 36.15 32.07 0.84
C SER A 511 35.65 33.37 0.23
#